data_AF-A0A2M7YSH3-F1
#
_entry.id   AF-A0A2M7YSH3-F1
#
_cell.length_a   1.000
_cell.length_b   1.000
_cell.length_c   1.000
_cell.angle_alpha   90.00
_cell.angle_beta   90.00
_cell.angle_gamma   90.00
#
_symmetry.space_group_name_H-M   'P 1'
#
loop_
_entity.id
_entity.type
_entity.pdbx_description
1 polymer ?
#
loop_
_entity_poly.entity_id
_entity_poly.type
_entity_poly.pdbx_seq_one_letter_code
_entity_poly.pdbx_strand_id
1 'polypeptide(L)'
;MIIPEPQNPFTAAEIAALGPYVCDGGSLCFIADHNSSDRNGNGWDSASIFGGYSVPHISDPVGGDTETFCGALFGLHVHVKDEGSNGISGTFTNVLNDPANPVLHGTYGDVASVVYHVGNTLSLWPAANGDLSQVGGLASGVEDLPVPFGPALQV
;
A
#
# COMPACT_ATOMS: atom_id res chain seq x y z
N MET A 1 4.90 -14.54 3.22
CA MET A 1 4.74 -14.07 4.61
C MET A 1 3.58 -13.10 4.69
N ILE A 2 2.81 -13.13 5.78
CA ILE A 2 1.66 -12.25 6.01
C ILE A 2 1.91 -11.50 7.33
N ILE A 3 1.81 -10.17 7.31
CA ILE A 3 1.96 -9.31 8.50
C ILE A 3 0.73 -8.41 8.64
N PRO A 4 -0.26 -8.80 9.45
CA PRO A 4 -1.46 -8.02 9.66
C PRO A 4 -1.30 -7.04 10.82
N GLU A 5 -1.43 -5.74 10.54
CA GLU A 5 -1.58 -4.66 11.54
C GLU A 5 -0.58 -4.77 12.73
N PRO A 6 0.74 -4.76 12.47
CA PRO A 6 1.74 -4.88 13.53
C PRO A 6 1.57 -3.76 14.55
N GLN A 7 1.86 -4.08 15.80
CA GLN A 7 1.62 -3.19 16.95
C GLN A 7 2.93 -2.72 17.59
N ASN A 8 4.09 -3.08 17.03
CA ASN A 8 5.40 -2.65 17.48
C ASN A 8 6.29 -2.37 16.25
N PRO A 9 7.18 -1.37 16.31
CA PRO A 9 8.08 -1.07 15.22
C PRO A 9 9.05 -2.22 14.96
N PHE A 10 9.37 -2.44 13.68
CA PHE A 10 10.41 -3.39 13.30
C PHE A 10 11.79 -2.86 13.68
N THR A 11 12.64 -3.76 14.13
CA THR A 11 14.06 -3.49 14.28
C THR A 11 14.72 -3.32 12.91
N ALA A 12 15.86 -2.61 12.89
CA ALA A 12 16.66 -2.49 11.68
C ALA A 12 17.09 -3.86 11.10
N ALA A 13 17.31 -4.85 11.97
CA ALA A 13 17.65 -6.22 11.55
C ALA A 13 16.47 -6.94 10.88
N GLU A 14 15.25 -6.75 11.39
CA GLU A 14 14.04 -7.29 10.75
C GLU A 14 13.82 -6.64 9.38
N ILE A 15 13.87 -5.31 9.28
CA ILE A 15 13.75 -4.60 8.00
C ILE A 15 14.82 -5.09 7.00
N ALA A 16 16.07 -5.20 7.44
CA ALA A 16 17.17 -5.69 6.60
C ALA A 16 17.03 -7.17 6.18
N ALA A 17 16.27 -7.98 6.89
CA ALA A 17 15.97 -9.36 6.50
C ALA A 17 14.81 -9.46 5.50
N LEU A 18 13.86 -8.52 5.56
CA LEU A 18 12.67 -8.49 4.71
C LEU A 18 12.99 -8.17 3.25
N GLY A 19 13.92 -7.23 3.00
CA GLY A 19 14.38 -6.90 1.65
C GLY A 19 14.91 -8.12 0.88
N PRO A 20 15.98 -8.78 1.35
CA PRO A 20 16.50 -10.00 0.74
C PRO A 20 15.46 -11.11 0.62
N TYR A 21 14.60 -11.31 1.62
CA TYR A 21 13.52 -12.30 1.54
C TYR A 21 12.62 -12.08 0.32
N VAL A 22 12.23 -10.84 0.04
CA VAL A 22 11.40 -10.52 -1.13
C VAL A 22 12.20 -10.62 -2.43
N CYS A 23 13.44 -10.10 -2.45
CA CYS A 23 14.34 -10.20 -3.61
C CYS A 23 14.64 -11.65 -4.04
N ASP A 24 14.75 -12.56 -3.07
CA ASP A 24 15.05 -13.97 -3.29
C ASP A 24 13.79 -14.79 -3.64
N GLY A 25 12.69 -14.12 -3.98
CA GLY A 25 11.43 -14.73 -4.46
C GLY A 25 10.39 -14.99 -3.37
N GLY A 26 10.63 -14.52 -2.14
CA GLY A 26 9.60 -14.49 -1.10
C GLY A 26 8.52 -13.46 -1.42
N SER A 27 7.30 -13.69 -0.91
CA SER A 27 6.20 -12.74 -1.05
C SER A 27 5.83 -12.13 0.30
N LEU A 28 5.61 -10.82 0.33
CA LEU A 28 5.09 -10.11 1.50
C LEU A 28 3.66 -9.65 1.24
N CYS A 29 2.73 -10.05 2.10
CA CYS A 29 1.39 -9.48 2.18
C CYS A 29 1.28 -8.76 3.52
N PHE A 30 0.92 -7.48 3.50
CA PHE A 30 0.76 -6.70 4.71
C PHE A 30 -0.56 -5.96 4.73
N ILE A 31 -1.02 -5.66 5.95
CA ILE A 31 -2.21 -4.86 6.20
C ILE A 31 -1.79 -3.70 7.09
N ALA A 32 -1.81 -2.49 6.54
CA ALA A 32 -1.67 -1.24 7.27
C ALA A 32 -3.05 -0.63 7.37
N ASP A 33 -3.65 -0.65 8.56
CA ASP A 33 -5.07 -0.41 8.76
C ASP A 33 -5.43 1.08 8.55
N HIS A 34 -5.48 1.87 9.62
CA HIS A 34 -5.80 3.29 9.56
C HIS A 34 -5.04 4.06 10.63
N ASN A 35 -5.15 5.39 10.59
CA ASN A 35 -4.70 6.25 11.69
C ASN A 35 -5.48 5.89 12.96
N SER A 36 -4.82 5.76 14.11
CA SER A 36 -5.38 5.18 15.34
C SER A 36 -5.58 3.65 15.31
N SER A 37 -4.71 2.93 14.59
CA SER A 37 -4.61 1.47 14.64
C SER A 37 -3.75 0.95 15.79
N ASP A 38 -3.20 1.83 16.64
CA ASP A 38 -2.57 1.46 17.89
C ASP A 38 -3.58 0.82 18.88
N ARG A 39 -3.49 -0.50 19.03
CA ARG A 39 -4.31 -1.32 19.94
C ARG A 39 -3.64 -1.62 21.26
N ASN A 40 -2.36 -1.25 21.44
CA ASN A 40 -1.62 -1.52 22.67
C ASN A 40 -1.19 -0.26 23.44
N GLY A 41 -1.45 0.93 22.88
CA GLY A 41 -1.21 2.23 23.51
C GLY A 41 0.27 2.64 23.54
N ASN A 42 1.12 2.08 22.67
CA ASN A 42 2.54 2.41 22.61
C ASN A 42 2.86 3.59 21.67
N GLY A 43 1.85 4.16 21.03
CA GLY A 43 1.96 5.27 20.10
C GLY A 43 2.14 4.86 18.63
N TRP A 44 2.27 3.58 18.31
CA TRP A 44 2.56 3.17 16.94
C TRP A 44 1.31 2.69 16.21
N ASP A 45 0.95 3.42 15.15
CA ASP A 45 0.00 2.94 14.16
C ASP A 45 0.70 1.98 13.18
N SER A 46 -0.04 0.98 12.69
CA SER A 46 0.49 0.01 11.72
C SER A 46 1.05 0.68 10.45
N ALA A 47 0.45 1.80 10.02
CA ALA A 47 0.93 2.59 8.90
C ALA A 47 2.33 3.16 9.13
N SER A 48 2.58 3.77 10.30
CA SER A 48 3.92 4.31 10.62
C SER A 48 4.95 3.21 10.83
N ILE A 49 4.54 2.04 11.33
CA ILE A 49 5.42 0.87 11.43
C ILE A 49 5.87 0.40 10.04
N PHE A 50 4.99 0.38 9.04
CA PHE A 50 5.36 0.00 7.66
C PHE A 50 6.19 1.05 6.94
N GLY A 51 6.09 2.33 7.32
CA GLY A 51 7.06 3.35 6.89
C GLY A 51 8.48 3.10 7.42
N GLY A 52 8.61 2.34 8.52
CA GLY A 52 9.90 2.12 9.18
C GLY A 52 10.42 3.40 9.82
N TYR A 53 9.53 4.24 10.32
CA TYR A 53 9.87 5.48 11.01
C TYR A 53 10.54 5.20 12.36
N SER A 54 11.24 6.21 12.87
CA SER A 54 11.90 6.19 14.17
C SER A 54 11.06 6.82 15.29
N VAL A 55 10.03 7.60 14.93
CA VAL A 55 9.07 8.19 15.87
C VAL A 55 7.62 7.82 15.51
N PRO A 56 6.72 7.73 16.50
CA PRO A 56 5.31 7.46 16.25
C PRO A 56 4.55 8.68 15.68
N HIS A 57 4.04 8.56 14.45
CA HIS A 57 3.25 9.65 13.83
C HIS A 57 1.82 9.81 14.35
N ILE A 58 1.39 9.00 15.33
CA ILE A 58 0.13 9.26 16.04
C ILE A 58 0.23 10.57 16.84
N SER A 59 1.38 10.80 17.48
CA SER A 59 1.66 11.91 18.39
C SER A 59 2.62 12.94 17.80
N ASP A 60 3.48 12.52 16.87
CA ASP A 60 4.47 13.38 16.22
C ASP A 60 4.04 13.74 14.79
N PRO A 61 4.30 14.98 14.33
CA PRO A 61 3.96 15.37 12.97
C PRO A 61 4.90 14.69 11.96
N VAL A 62 4.35 14.45 10.77
CA VAL A 62 5.10 13.91 9.63
C VAL A 62 6.21 14.86 9.18
N GLY A 63 7.31 14.29 8.70
CA GLY A 63 8.49 15.02 8.20
C GLY A 63 9.57 15.24 9.27
N GLY A 64 9.35 14.79 10.50
CA GLY A 64 10.36 14.77 11.56
C GLY A 64 11.44 13.70 11.39
N ASP A 65 11.18 12.68 10.58
CA ASP A 65 12.06 11.56 10.29
C ASP A 65 11.86 11.00 8.87
N THR A 66 12.57 9.93 8.53
CA THR A 66 12.64 9.37 7.18
C THR A 66 12.11 7.94 7.17
N GLU A 67 11.39 7.57 6.11
CA GLU A 67 10.99 6.17 5.89
C GLU A 67 12.20 5.29 5.61
N THR A 68 12.28 4.15 6.28
CA THR A 68 13.37 3.19 6.11
C THR A 68 12.92 1.80 5.68
N PHE A 69 11.60 1.57 5.57
CA PHE A 69 11.06 0.27 5.18
C PHE A 69 10.34 0.30 3.83
N CYS A 70 9.01 0.45 3.76
CA CYS A 70 8.27 0.32 2.49
C CYS A 70 8.74 1.33 1.42
N GLY A 71 8.94 2.59 1.77
CA GLY A 71 9.43 3.59 0.81
C GLY A 71 10.84 3.26 0.32
N ALA A 72 11.75 2.97 1.25
CA ALA A 72 13.15 2.72 0.94
C ALA A 72 13.39 1.41 0.20
N LEU A 73 12.69 0.33 0.55
CA LEU A 73 12.91 -1.00 -0.02
C LEU A 73 12.04 -1.24 -1.26
N PHE A 74 10.82 -0.73 -1.28
CA PHE A 74 9.83 -1.09 -2.29
C PHE A 74 9.35 0.12 -3.11
N GLY A 75 9.74 1.35 -2.77
CA GLY A 75 9.19 2.53 -3.44
C GLY A 75 7.67 2.62 -3.25
N LEU A 76 7.19 2.21 -2.08
CA LEU A 76 5.78 2.24 -1.67
C LEU A 76 5.64 3.12 -0.45
N HIS A 77 4.69 4.05 -0.47
CA HIS A 77 4.40 4.92 0.67
C HIS A 77 3.04 4.58 1.26
N VAL A 78 3.05 4.10 2.51
CA VAL A 78 1.84 3.91 3.30
C VAL A 78 1.56 5.24 3.99
N HIS A 79 0.47 5.89 3.62
CA HIS A 79 0.19 7.20 4.16
C HIS A 79 -0.11 7.12 5.66
N VAL A 80 0.25 8.17 6.37
CA VAL A 80 0.12 8.33 7.82
C VAL A 80 -0.65 9.61 8.17
N LYS A 81 -0.91 9.83 9.45
CA LYS A 81 -1.61 11.02 9.95
C LYS A 81 -0.93 12.31 9.49
N ASP A 82 -1.73 13.36 9.27
CA ASP A 82 -1.29 14.71 8.89
C ASP A 82 -0.65 14.85 7.49
N GLU A 83 -0.57 13.78 6.69
CA GLU A 83 -0.22 13.85 5.26
C GLU A 83 -1.39 14.30 4.38
N GLY A 84 -1.07 14.99 3.28
CA GLY A 84 -2.04 15.30 2.24
C GLY A 84 -2.37 14.06 1.40
N SER A 85 -3.65 13.67 1.37
CA SER A 85 -4.18 12.48 0.66
C SER A 85 -4.02 11.14 1.40
N ASN A 86 -3.94 11.16 2.73
CA ASN A 86 -3.87 9.97 3.60
C ASN A 86 -5.21 9.27 3.87
N GLY A 87 -6.25 9.59 3.09
CA GLY A 87 -7.59 9.09 3.34
C GLY A 87 -8.44 9.03 2.08
N ILE A 88 -9.20 7.94 1.94
CA ILE A 88 -10.24 7.80 0.91
C ILE A 88 -11.62 7.61 1.56
N SER A 89 -12.58 8.38 1.09
CA SER A 89 -14.00 8.25 1.45
C SER A 89 -14.86 8.51 0.23
N GLY A 90 -15.89 7.69 0.04
CA GLY A 90 -16.81 7.90 -1.08
C GLY A 90 -17.50 6.62 -1.53
N THR A 91 -18.50 6.81 -2.39
CA THR A 91 -19.17 5.74 -3.12
C THR A 91 -18.73 5.76 -4.57
N PHE A 92 -18.25 4.63 -5.07
CA PHE A 92 -17.67 4.45 -6.39
C PHE A 92 -18.54 3.48 -7.17
N THR A 93 -19.14 3.95 -8.26
CA THR A 93 -20.09 3.18 -9.09
C THR A 93 -19.49 2.72 -10.42
N ASN A 94 -18.20 2.97 -10.63
CA ASN A 94 -17.44 2.49 -11.79
C ASN A 94 -17.05 1.02 -11.64
N VAL A 95 -18.04 0.17 -11.35
CA VAL A 95 -17.88 -1.28 -11.25
C VAL A 95 -17.60 -1.85 -12.64
N LEU A 96 -16.64 -2.77 -12.74
CA LEU A 96 -16.33 -3.47 -13.99
C LEU A 96 -17.57 -4.20 -14.51
N ASN A 97 -17.88 -4.05 -15.80
CA ASN A 97 -19.00 -4.75 -16.43
C ASN A 97 -18.54 -6.09 -17.03
N ASP A 98 -18.34 -7.09 -16.17
CA ASP A 98 -17.94 -8.45 -16.56
C ASP A 98 -18.92 -9.49 -16.00
N PRO A 99 -19.89 -9.97 -16.81
CA PRO A 99 -20.94 -10.89 -16.36
C PRO A 99 -20.40 -12.27 -15.94
N ALA A 100 -19.16 -12.62 -16.30
CA ALA A 100 -18.54 -13.89 -15.92
C ALA A 100 -17.78 -13.80 -14.60
N ASN A 101 -17.62 -12.60 -14.02
CA ASN A 101 -16.81 -12.41 -12.82
C ASN A 101 -17.56 -12.88 -11.56
N PRO A 102 -17.11 -13.95 -10.88
CA PRO A 102 -17.81 -14.51 -9.72
C PRO A 102 -17.75 -13.62 -8.48
N VAL A 103 -16.83 -12.64 -8.43
CA VAL A 103 -16.75 -11.64 -7.35
C VAL A 103 -17.80 -10.56 -7.55
N LEU A 104 -18.11 -10.19 -8.80
CA LEU A 104 -19.10 -9.18 -9.12
C LEU A 104 -20.54 -9.72 -9.17
N HIS A 105 -20.69 -11.02 -9.45
CA HIS A 105 -21.98 -11.70 -9.67
C HIS A 105 -22.12 -12.96 -8.80
N GLY A 106 -21.79 -12.83 -7.51
CA GLY A 106 -21.81 -13.94 -6.55
C GLY A 106 -23.22 -14.32 -6.07
N THR A 107 -23.30 -15.31 -5.19
CA THR A 107 -24.57 -15.78 -4.60
C THR A 107 -25.31 -14.71 -3.78
N TYR A 108 -24.65 -13.60 -3.47
CA TYR A 108 -25.19 -12.49 -2.70
C TYR A 108 -25.70 -11.33 -3.57
N GLY A 109 -25.71 -11.50 -4.89
CA GLY A 109 -26.20 -10.51 -5.86
C GLY A 109 -25.09 -9.78 -6.60
N ASP A 110 -25.50 -8.82 -7.42
CA ASP A 110 -24.60 -8.03 -8.27
C ASP A 110 -23.99 -6.86 -7.48
N VAL A 111 -22.68 -6.63 -7.66
CA VAL A 111 -21.99 -5.47 -7.09
C VAL A 111 -22.46 -4.19 -7.78
N ALA A 112 -23.12 -3.30 -7.03
CA ALA A 112 -23.58 -2.00 -7.53
C ALA A 112 -22.57 -0.86 -7.29
N SER A 113 -21.81 -0.93 -6.21
CA SER A 113 -20.80 0.07 -5.86
C SER A 113 -19.77 -0.48 -4.88
N VAL A 114 -18.63 0.21 -4.79
CA VAL A 114 -17.64 0.07 -3.73
C VAL A 114 -17.68 1.33 -2.87
N VAL A 115 -17.66 1.16 -1.55
CA VAL A 115 -17.72 2.29 -0.61
C VAL A 115 -16.51 2.26 0.31
N TYR A 116 -15.85 3.40 0.46
CA TYR A 116 -14.80 3.62 1.44
C TYR A 116 -15.27 4.57 2.54
N HIS A 117 -14.91 4.26 3.78
CA HIS A 117 -15.19 5.06 4.96
C HIS A 117 -13.89 5.39 5.67
N VAL A 118 -13.25 6.50 5.28
CA VAL A 118 -11.98 6.97 5.84
C VAL A 118 -10.89 5.88 5.83
N GLY A 119 -10.76 5.19 4.69
CA GLY A 119 -9.73 4.18 4.51
C GLY A 119 -8.35 4.83 4.33
N ASN A 120 -7.31 4.20 4.87
CA ASN A 120 -5.94 4.64 4.60
C ASN A 120 -5.54 4.35 3.16
N THR A 121 -4.55 5.10 2.66
CA THR A 121 -4.10 5.00 1.27
C THR A 121 -2.65 4.51 1.20
N LEU A 122 -2.35 3.81 0.11
CA LEU A 122 -1.00 3.41 -0.29
C LEU A 122 -0.71 4.05 -1.65
N SER A 123 0.49 4.57 -1.84
CA SER A 123 0.92 5.18 -3.09
C SER A 123 2.25 4.61 -3.58
N LEU A 124 2.46 4.66 -4.90
CA LEU A 124 3.80 4.49 -5.45
C LEU A 124 4.64 5.71 -5.08
N TRP A 125 5.88 5.48 -4.67
CA TRP A 125 6.85 6.51 -4.34
C TRP A 125 8.22 6.24 -4.99
N PRO A 126 8.33 6.37 -6.33
CA PRO A 126 9.57 6.10 -7.05
C PRO A 126 10.73 7.03 -6.66
N ALA A 127 10.44 8.18 -6.05
CA ALA A 127 11.46 9.10 -5.56
C ALA A 127 12.20 8.55 -4.32
N ALA A 128 11.57 7.68 -3.53
CA ALA A 128 12.22 7.00 -2.40
C ALA A 128 13.01 5.76 -2.86
N ASN A 129 12.47 5.00 -3.81
CA ASN A 129 13.19 3.94 -4.51
C ASN A 129 12.66 3.81 -5.95
N GLY A 130 13.52 4.11 -6.93
CA GLY A 130 13.18 4.03 -8.35
C GLY A 130 13.18 2.61 -8.93
N ASP A 131 13.75 1.65 -8.20
CA ASP A 131 13.75 0.24 -8.57
C ASP A 131 12.52 -0.47 -7.99
N LEU A 132 11.43 -0.45 -8.75
CA LEU A 132 10.18 -1.14 -8.40
C LEU A 132 10.17 -2.62 -8.82
N SER A 133 11.29 -3.17 -9.33
CA SER A 133 11.36 -4.58 -9.76
C SER A 133 11.09 -5.54 -8.59
N GLN A 134 11.39 -5.11 -7.37
CA GLN A 134 11.16 -5.84 -6.13
C GLN A 134 9.70 -5.81 -5.64
N VAL A 135 8.87 -4.93 -6.22
CA VAL A 135 7.40 -4.92 -6.04
C VAL A 135 6.70 -5.78 -7.10
N GLY A 136 7.48 -6.59 -7.81
CA GLY A 136 7.06 -7.42 -8.94
C GLY A 136 6.15 -8.59 -8.58
N GLY A 137 4.90 -8.28 -8.20
CA GLY A 137 3.73 -9.10 -8.58
C GLY A 137 3.24 -8.82 -10.00
N LEU A 138 3.80 -7.80 -10.67
CA LEU A 138 3.66 -7.62 -12.11
C LEU A 138 4.75 -8.44 -12.78
N ALA A 139 4.38 -9.64 -13.21
CA ALA A 139 5.24 -10.55 -13.95
C ALA A 139 6.04 -9.79 -15.02
N SER A 140 7.35 -9.97 -15.02
CA SER A 140 8.28 -9.65 -16.11
C SER A 140 8.06 -10.54 -17.34
N GLY A 141 6.80 -10.76 -17.71
CA GLY A 141 6.39 -11.67 -18.79
C GLY A 141 5.17 -11.22 -19.59
N VAL A 142 4.71 -9.96 -19.44
CA VAL A 142 3.76 -9.36 -20.40
C VAL A 142 4.53 -8.41 -21.31
N GLU A 143 5.38 -8.98 -22.16
CA GLU A 143 5.70 -8.30 -23.42
C GLU A 143 4.41 -8.24 -24.26
N ASP A 144 4.07 -7.04 -24.72
CA ASP A 144 3.11 -6.76 -25.79
C ASP A 144 1.76 -7.48 -25.75
N LEU A 145 0.84 -6.98 -24.91
CA LEU A 145 -0.56 -6.96 -25.32
C LEU A 145 -0.81 -5.65 -26.07
N PRO A 146 -1.27 -5.69 -27.35
CA PRO A 146 -1.46 -4.48 -28.15
C PRO A 146 -2.53 -3.59 -27.50
N VAL A 147 -2.10 -2.46 -26.94
CA VAL A 147 -2.98 -1.40 -26.44
C VAL A 147 -3.70 -0.73 -27.62
N PRO A 148 -5.04 -0.73 -27.68
CA PRO A 148 -5.78 -0.01 -28.71
C PRO A 148 -6.03 1.44 -28.25
N PHE A 149 -4.98 2.15 -27.85
CA PHE A 149 -5.06 3.56 -27.53
C PHE A 149 -4.28 4.34 -28.58
N GLY A 150 -5.04 4.96 -29.49
CA GLY A 150 -4.53 5.95 -30.45
C GLY A 150 -3.89 7.16 -29.75
N PRO A 151 -3.20 8.02 -30.51
CA PRO A 151 -2.22 8.95 -29.96
C PRO A 151 -2.89 10.02 -29.09
N ALA A 152 -2.30 10.24 -27.91
CA ALA A 152 -2.63 11.36 -27.03
C ALA A 152 -2.30 12.69 -27.73
N LEU A 153 -3.28 13.58 -27.69
CA LEU A 153 -3.19 14.98 -28.11
C LEU A 153 -2.12 15.71 -27.27
N GLN A 154 -1.10 16.24 -27.93
CA GLN A 154 -0.27 17.31 -27.39
C GLN A 154 -1.05 18.63 -27.47
N VAL A 155 -1.29 19.28 -26.34
CA VAL A 155 -1.19 20.74 -26.16
C VAL A 155 -0.71 21.02 -24.74
#